data_AF-A0A0G0GMT6-F1
#
_entry.id   AF-A0A0G0GMT6-F1
#
_cell.length_a   1.000
_cell.length_b   1.000
_cell.length_c   1.000
_cell.angle_alpha   90.00
_cell.angle_beta   90.00
_cell.angle_gamma   90.00
#
_symmetry.space_group_name_H-M   'P 1'
#
loop_
_entity.id
_entity.type
_entity.pdbx_description
1 polymer ?
#
loop_
_entity_poly.entity_id
_entity_poly.type
_entity_poly.pdbx_seq_one_letter_code
_entity_poly.pdbx_strand_id
1 'polypeptide(L)' 'MADFIKDILTPREFDNIGVRWQIVKRLAKGEHQTAIAENLHLGVATITRGSREMRKKQGGFRRALKVIHN' A
#
# COMPACT_ATOMS: atom_id res chain seq x y z
N MET A 1 -4.61 0.79 20.18
CA MET A 1 -4.74 1.06 18.73
C MET A 1 -5.08 -0.16 17.91
N ALA A 2 -4.45 -1.33 18.12
CA ALA A 2 -4.79 -2.54 17.36
C ALA A 2 -6.27 -2.92 17.48
N ASP A 3 -6.82 -2.90 18.69
CA ASP A 3 -8.23 -3.26 18.92
C ASP A 3 -9.18 -2.24 18.26
N PHE A 4 -8.92 -0.94 18.42
CA PHE A 4 -9.66 0.10 17.70
C PHE A 4 -9.72 -0.11 16.17
N ILE A 5 -8.60 -0.54 15.55
CA ILE A 5 -8.56 -0.81 14.12
C ILE A 5 -9.36 -2.06 13.76
N LYS A 6 -9.38 -3.09 14.61
CA LYS A 6 -10.21 -4.28 14.42
C LYS A 6 -11.71 -3.97 14.60
N ASP A 7 -12.04 -3.05 15.49
CA ASP A 7 -13.43 -2.67 15.76
C ASP A 7 -14.04 -1.83 14.62
N ILE A 8 -13.24 -0.96 14.00
CA ILE A 8 -13.72 -0.04 12.95
C ILE A 8 -13.67 -0.64 11.54
N LEU A 9 -12.85 -1.67 11.31
CA LEU A 9 -12.68 -2.28 9.99
C LEU A 9 -13.32 -3.66 9.94
N THR A 10 -13.97 -3.95 8.83
CA THR A 10 -14.29 -5.34 8.49
C THR A 10 -12.99 -6.12 8.17
N PRO A 11 -12.97 -7.46 8.34
CA PRO A 11 -11.83 -8.28 7.95
C PRO A 11 -11.37 -8.02 6.50
N ARG A 12 -12.33 -7.84 5.58
CA ARG A 12 -12.05 -7.55 4.18
C ARG A 12 -11.37 -6.19 3.96
N GLU A 13 -11.77 -5.16 4.71
CA GLU A 13 -11.13 -3.85 4.63
C GLU A 13 -9.71 -3.88 5.20
N PHE A 14 -9.51 -4.62 6.29
CA PHE A 14 -8.19 -4.84 6.88
C PHE A 14 -7.24 -5.50 5.85
N ASP A 15 -7.69 -6.58 5.20
CA ASP A 15 -6.91 -7.26 4.15
C ASP A 15 -6.59 -6.32 2.99
N ASN A 16 -7.58 -5.55 2.53
CA ASN A 16 -7.40 -4.58 1.45
C ASN A 16 -6.37 -3.49 1.79
N ILE A 17 -6.33 -3.02 3.04
CA ILE A 17 -5.30 -2.08 3.51
C ILE A 17 -3.93 -2.76 3.49
N GLY A 18 -3.83 -4.01 3.93
CA GLY A 18 -2.62 -4.82 3.88
C GLY A 18 -2.04 -4.92 2.46
N VAL A 19 -2.90 -5.25 1.48
CA VAL A 19 -2.52 -5.32 0.06
C VAL A 19 -2.02 -3.97 -0.45
N ARG A 20 -2.74 -2.87 -0.15
CA ARG A 20 -2.31 -1.51 -0.55
C ARG A 20 -0.95 -1.15 0.05
N TRP A 21 -0.70 -1.55 1.29
CA TRP A 21 0.59 -1.31 1.94
C TRP A 21 1.72 -2.13 1.30
N GLN A 22 1.46 -3.38 0.91
CA GLN A 22 2.43 -4.18 0.15
C GLN A 22 2.81 -3.52 -1.18
N ILE A 23 1.83 -3.02 -1.94
CA ILE A 23 2.06 -2.26 -3.18
C ILE A 23 2.98 -1.06 -2.90
N VAL A 24 2.65 -0.26 -1.88
CA VAL A 24 3.44 0.93 -1.49
C VAL A 24 4.90 0.57 -1.17
N LYS A 25 5.13 -0.48 -0.38
CA LYS A 25 6.48 -0.93 -0.02
C LYS A 25 7.28 -1.36 -1.25
N ARG A 26 6.69 -2.13 -2.16
CA ARG A 26 7.35 -2.63 -3.37
C ARG A 26 7.65 -1.51 -4.37
N LEU A 27 6.71 -0.57 -4.55
CA LEU A 27 6.93 0.65 -5.32
C LEU A 27 8.07 1.50 -4.74
N ALA A 28 8.16 1.61 -3.41
CA ALA A 28 9.25 2.34 -2.76
C ALA A 28 10.62 1.70 -2.97
N LYS A 29 10.67 0.38 -3.18
CA LYS A 29 11.89 -0.37 -3.55
C LYS A 29 12.25 -0.26 -5.04
N GLY A 30 11.42 0.41 -5.85
CA GLY A 30 11.67 0.58 -7.29
C GLY A 30 11.17 -0.58 -8.16
N GLU A 31 10.35 -1.50 -7.61
CA GLU A 31 9.79 -2.60 -8.40
C GLU A 31 8.81 -2.10 -9.47
N HIS A 32 8.82 -2.74 -10.65
CA HIS A 32 7.93 -2.41 -11.77
C HIS A 32 6.47 -2.75 -11.47
N GLN A 33 5.54 -1.87 -11.87
CA GLN A 33 4.11 -2.02 -11.58
C GLN A 33 3.50 -3.32 -12.11
N THR A 34 3.94 -3.77 -13.30
CA THR A 34 3.50 -5.03 -13.92
C THR A 34 3.91 -6.23 -13.09
N ALA A 35 5.18 -6.31 -12.67
CA ALA A 35 5.68 -7.37 -11.80
C ALA A 35 5.00 -7.38 -10.42
N ILE A 36 4.63 -6.20 -9.89
CA ILE A 36 3.85 -6.14 -8.65
C ILE A 36 2.43 -6.68 -8.87
N ALA A 37 1.79 -6.33 -9.98
CA ALA A 37 0.44 -6.76 -10.31
C ALA A 37 0.35 -8.28 -10.49
N GLU A 38 1.30 -8.87 -11.22
CA GLU A 38 1.42 -10.32 -11.42
C GLU A 38 1.62 -11.05 -10.09
N ASN A 39 2.61 -10.62 -9.29
CA ASN A 39 2.95 -11.29 -8.02
C ASN A 39 1.86 -11.16 -6.94
N LEU A 40 1.02 -10.13 -7.00
CA LEU A 40 -0.11 -9.97 -6.06
C LEU A 40 -1.44 -10.47 -6.64
N HIS A 41 -1.44 -11.00 -7.87
CA HIS A 41 -2.65 -11.39 -8.60
C HIS A 41 -3.71 -10.27 -8.65
N LEU A 42 -3.27 -9.03 -8.88
CA LEU A 42 -4.10 -7.84 -8.94
C LEU A 42 -4.17 -7.28 -10.36
N GLY A 43 -5.29 -6.64 -10.70
CA GLY A 43 -5.37 -5.83 -11.91
C GLY A 43 -4.42 -4.63 -11.85
N VAL A 44 -3.80 -4.30 -12.99
CA VAL A 44 -2.85 -3.17 -13.13
C VAL A 44 -3.45 -1.84 -12.63
N ALA A 45 -4.76 -1.62 -12.84
CA ALA A 45 -5.48 -0.44 -12.36
C ALA A 45 -5.42 -0.22 -10.84
N THR A 46 -5.34 -1.30 -10.05
CA THR A 46 -5.19 -1.21 -8.58
C THR A 46 -3.84 -0.61 -8.20
N ILE A 47 -2.80 -0.92 -8.98
CA ILE A 47 -1.43 -0.50 -8.72
C ILE A 47 -1.20 0.94 -9.18
N THR A 48 -1.79 1.34 -10.31
CA THR A 48 -1.63 2.70 -10.85
C THR A 48 -2.13 3.77 -9.88
N ARG A 49 -3.22 3.50 -9.14
CA ARG A 49 -3.71 4.39 -8.08
C ARG A 49 -2.69 4.53 -6.94
N GLY A 50 -2.13 3.42 -6.46
CA GLY A 50 -1.09 3.42 -5.41
C GLY A 50 0.17 4.18 -5.86
N SER A 51 0.61 3.96 -7.10
CA SER A 51 1.72 4.66 -7.74
C SER A 51 1.50 6.17 -7.82
N ARG A 52 0.30 6.62 -8.22
CA ARG A 52 -0.05 8.04 -8.26
C ARG A 52 0.03 8.70 -6.89
N GLU A 53 -0.50 8.05 -5.85
CA GLU A 53 -0.43 8.58 -4.48
C GLU A 53 1.01 8.62 -3.95
N MET A 54 1.82 7.62 -4.28
CA MET A 54 3.25 7.56 -3.93
C MET A 54 4.08 8.69 -4.53
N ARG A 55 3.67 9.27 -5.66
CA ARG A 55 4.35 10.44 -6.24
C ARG A 55 4.28 11.68 -5.35
N LYS A 56 3.31 11.79 -4.45
CA LYS A 56 3.18 12.92 -3.51
C LYS A 56 4.34 12.88 -2.51
N LYS A 57 5.32 13.79 -2.65
CA LYS A 57 6.51 13.86 -1.78
C LYS A 57 6.16 14.02 -0.30
N GLN A 58 5.10 14.77 -0.03
CA GLN A 58 4.54 15.00 1.29
C GLN A 58 3.21 14.23 1.47
N GLY A 59 3.06 13.10 0.78
CA GLY A 59 1.88 12.23 0.92
C GLY A 59 1.94 11.34 2.16
N GLY A 60 0.78 10.84 2.59
CA GLY A 60 0.67 9.95 3.75
C GLY A 60 1.55 8.70 3.62
N PHE A 61 1.60 8.06 2.45
CA PHE A 61 2.43 6.86 2.23
C PHE A 61 3.92 7.13 2.40
N ARG A 62 4.45 8.23 1.86
CA ARG A 62 5.86 8.57 2.04
C ARG A 62 6.20 8.94 3.48
N ARG A 63 5.29 9.59 4.22
CA ARG A 63 5.48 9.81 5.66
C ARG A 63 5.50 8.50 6.44
N ALA A 64 4.53 7.63 6.19
CA ALA A 64 4.45 6.33 6.86
C ALA A 64 5.70 5.47 6.60
N LEU A 65 6.20 5.43 5.36
CA LEU A 65 7.43 4.69 5.02
C LEU A 65 8.66 5.17 5.79
N LYS A 66 8.76 6.47 6.08
CA LYS A 66 9.86 7.04 6.88
C LYS A 66 9.76 6.68 8.36
N VAL A 67 8.54 6.62 8.90
CA VAL A 67 8.31 6.32 10.33
C VAL A 67 8.49 4.83 10.60
N ILE A 68 8.07 3.95 9.68
CA ILE A 68 8.04 2.50 9.89
C ILE A 68 9.38 1.81 9.58
N HIS A 69 10.27 2.44 8.81
CA HIS A 69 11.62 1.92 8.52
C HIS A 69 12.74 2.56 9.36
N ASN A 70 12.38 3.34 10.40
CA ASN A 70 13.32 3.82 11.42
C ASN A 70 13.19 2.98 12.68
#